data_AF-A0A7V8FN02-F1
#
_entry.id   AF-A0A7V8FN02-F1
#
_cell.length_a   1.000
_cell.length_b   1.000
_cell.length_c   1.000
_cell.angle_alpha   90.00
_cell.angle_beta   90.00
_cell.angle_gamma   90.00
#
_symmetry.space_group_name_H-M   'P 1'
#
loop_
_entity.id
_entity.type
_entity.pdbx_description
1 polymer ?
#
loop_
_entity_poly.entity_id
_entity_poly.type
_entity_poly.pdbx_seq_one_letter_code
_entity_poly.pdbx_strand_id
1 'polypeptide(L)'
;MKSIEEGYPIQMVIPSDGAGYELEASGLMAASKNKADAKRFLDWTLSPNAAAIYTQYKEIVTIPGAPQSKAAKAAGLPADLSKVLYPMDFAKSAQEREATLATWQKTIGR
;
A
#
# COMPACT_ATOMS: atom_id res chain seq x y z
N MET A 1 -8.91 9.32 2.46
CA MET A 1 -9.05 10.66 3.08
C MET A 1 -10.24 11.49 2.59
N LYS A 2 -10.70 11.32 1.34
CA LYS A 2 -11.73 12.14 0.71
C LYS A 2 -12.97 12.42 1.58
N SER A 3 -13.52 11.41 2.25
CA SER A 3 -14.70 11.61 3.12
C SER A 3 -14.41 12.49 4.35
N ILE A 4 -13.18 12.52 4.88
CA ILE A 4 -12.79 13.47 5.94
C ILE A 4 -12.78 14.90 5.36
N GLU A 5 -12.24 15.07 4.15
CA GLU A 5 -12.19 16.37 3.46
C GLU A 5 -13.58 16.90 3.08
N GLU A 6 -14.51 15.99 2.77
CA GLU A 6 -15.92 16.31 2.48
C GLU A 6 -16.73 16.63 3.75
N GLY A 7 -16.15 16.50 4.96
CA GLY A 7 -16.79 16.87 6.23
C GLY A 7 -17.65 15.79 6.86
N TYR A 8 -17.55 14.53 6.41
CA TYR A 8 -18.20 13.42 7.10
C TYR A 8 -17.58 13.24 8.51
N PRO A 9 -18.36 12.82 9.53
CA PRO A 9 -17.91 12.69 10.90
C PRO A 9 -17.08 11.41 11.10
N ILE A 10 -15.95 11.32 10.40
CA ILE A 10 -15.03 10.20 10.42
C ILE A 10 -13.60 10.68 10.72
N GLN A 11 -12.78 9.80 11.30
CA GLN A 11 -11.40 10.12 11.66
C GLN A 11 -10.48 8.95 11.28
N MET A 12 -9.27 9.25 10.83
CA MET A 12 -8.22 8.25 10.68
C MET A 12 -7.65 7.88 12.06
N VAL A 13 -7.57 6.58 12.34
CA VAL A 13 -6.97 6.05 13.57
C VAL A 13 -5.85 5.10 13.19
N ILE A 14 -4.67 5.31 13.79
CA ILE A 14 -3.53 4.39 13.71
C ILE A 14 -3.46 3.68 15.07
N PRO A 15 -3.58 2.33 15.11
CA PRO A 15 -3.43 1.57 16.34
C PRO A 15 -2.06 1.79 17.01
N SER A 16 -2.02 1.79 18.34
CA SER A 16 -0.79 2.05 19.11
C SER A 16 0.28 0.96 18.94
N ASP A 17 -0.13 -0.24 18.57
CA ASP A 17 0.71 -1.40 18.26
C ASP A 17 1.11 -1.48 16.78
N GLY A 18 0.70 -0.49 15.97
CA GLY A 18 1.03 -0.36 14.56
C GLY A 18 -0.12 -0.73 13.64
N ALA A 19 -0.16 -0.06 12.49
CA ALA A 19 -1.10 -0.36 11.42
C ALA A 19 -0.50 -1.44 10.49
N GLY A 20 -1.33 -2.44 10.15
CA GLY A 20 -1.03 -3.32 9.04
C GLY A 20 -1.01 -2.55 7.71
N TYR A 21 -0.28 -3.08 6.73
CA TYR A 21 -0.20 -2.52 5.39
C TYR A 21 0.01 -3.62 4.36
N GLU A 22 -0.27 -3.29 3.11
CA GLU A 22 0.04 -4.11 1.95
C GLU A 22 1.00 -3.35 1.02
N LEU A 23 1.63 -4.07 0.10
CA LEU A 23 2.48 -3.49 -0.93
C LEU A 23 1.89 -3.85 -2.30
N GLU A 24 1.37 -2.84 -3.00
CA GLU A 24 0.93 -2.97 -4.38
C GLU A 24 2.17 -3.11 -5.28
N ALA A 25 2.41 -4.34 -5.78
CA ALA A 25 3.50 -4.64 -6.70
C ALA A 25 2.96 -4.93 -8.11
N SER A 26 3.73 -4.54 -9.14
CA SER A 26 3.45 -4.87 -10.53
C SER A 26 4.53 -5.80 -11.09
N GLY A 27 4.11 -6.84 -11.81
CA GLY A 27 5.00 -7.86 -12.36
C GLY A 27 4.86 -8.05 -13.86
N LEU A 28 5.97 -8.32 -14.55
CA LEU A 28 5.97 -8.73 -15.94
C LEU A 28 5.74 -10.23 -16.06
N MET A 29 4.64 -10.63 -16.69
CA MET A 29 4.37 -12.04 -16.97
C MET A 29 5.43 -12.63 -17.91
N ALA A 30 6.04 -13.75 -17.50
CA ALA A 30 7.08 -14.43 -18.28
C ALA A 30 6.62 -14.82 -19.70
N ALA A 31 5.34 -15.18 -19.84
CA ALA A 31 4.69 -15.57 -21.10
C ALA A 31 4.20 -14.37 -21.95
N SER A 32 4.47 -13.12 -21.55
CA SER A 32 4.02 -11.94 -22.30
C SER A 32 4.55 -11.97 -23.74
N LYS A 33 3.65 -11.71 -24.70
CA LYS A 33 3.99 -11.53 -26.12
C LYS A 33 4.56 -10.15 -26.43
N ASN A 34 4.32 -9.17 -25.54
CA ASN A 34 4.69 -7.77 -25.70
C ASN A 34 5.65 -7.33 -24.58
N LYS A 35 6.77 -8.05 -24.40
CA LYS A 35 7.70 -7.83 -23.27
C LYS A 35 8.28 -6.42 -23.25
N ALA A 36 8.62 -5.87 -24.42
CA ALA A 36 9.20 -4.53 -24.53
C ALA A 36 8.22 -3.46 -24.03
N ASP A 37 6.99 -3.47 -24.52
CA ASP A 37 5.95 -2.50 -24.11
C ASP A 37 5.55 -2.68 -22.65
N ALA A 38 5.41 -3.92 -22.20
CA ALA A 38 5.09 -4.19 -20.80
C ALA A 38 6.21 -3.74 -19.87
N LYS A 39 7.49 -3.92 -20.23
CA LYS A 39 8.61 -3.37 -19.47
C LYS A 39 8.56 -1.84 -19.46
N ARG A 40 8.34 -1.20 -20.63
CA ARG A 40 8.23 0.26 -20.72
C ARG A 40 7.11 0.81 -19.82
N PHE A 41 5.98 0.11 -19.76
CA PHE A 41 4.89 0.47 -18.86
C PHE A 41 5.30 0.34 -17.38
N LEU A 42 5.90 -0.78 -16.98
CA LEU A 42 6.39 -0.97 -15.61
C LEU A 42 7.44 0.08 -15.22
N ASP A 43 8.39 0.39 -16.10
CA ASP A 43 9.38 1.46 -15.88
C ASP A 43 8.67 2.81 -15.64
N TRP A 44 7.60 3.11 -16.40
CA TRP A 44 6.81 4.32 -16.19
C TRP A 44 6.07 4.31 -14.84
N THR A 45 5.51 3.17 -14.40
CA THR A 45 4.80 3.08 -13.11
C THR A 45 5.71 3.41 -11.91
N LEU A 46 7.02 3.24 -12.05
CA LEU A 46 8.01 3.57 -11.02
C LEU A 46 8.62 4.98 -11.20
N SER A 47 8.18 5.73 -12.21
CA SER A 47 8.72 7.06 -12.50
C SER A 47 8.23 8.13 -11.51
N PRO A 48 8.95 9.26 -11.37
CA PRO A 48 8.49 10.40 -10.59
C PRO A 48 7.13 10.95 -11.04
N ASN A 49 6.84 10.89 -12.35
CA ASN A 49 5.57 11.35 -12.91
C ASN A 49 4.41 10.47 -12.44
N ALA A 50 4.58 9.14 -12.44
CA ALA A 50 3.58 8.23 -11.91
C ALA A 50 3.41 8.40 -10.38
N ALA A 51 4.52 8.52 -9.65
CA ALA A 51 4.51 8.80 -8.21
C ALA A 51 3.70 10.08 -7.87
N ALA A 52 3.90 11.15 -8.63
CA ALA A 52 3.15 12.39 -8.46
C ALA A 52 1.63 12.20 -8.68
N ILE A 53 1.23 11.36 -9.63
CA ILE A 53 -0.19 11.00 -9.83
C ILE A 53 -0.70 10.21 -8.63
N TYR A 54 0.04 9.22 -8.15
CA TYR A 54 -0.38 8.38 -7.01
C TYR A 54 -0.66 9.18 -5.75
N THR A 55 0.13 10.22 -5.45
CA THR A 55 -0.06 11.08 -4.26
C THR A 55 -1.41 11.83 -4.22
N GLN A 56 -2.10 11.94 -5.36
CA GLN A 56 -3.45 12.51 -5.42
C GLN A 56 -4.53 11.55 -4.92
N TYR A 57 -4.27 10.24 -4.99
CA TYR A 57 -5.26 9.19 -4.74
C TYR A 57 -4.90 8.27 -3.58
N LYS A 58 -3.60 8.18 -3.24
CA LYS A 58 -3.06 7.27 -2.23
C LYS A 58 -2.46 8.06 -1.09
N GLU A 59 -2.71 7.62 0.13
CA GLU A 59 -2.16 8.22 1.34
C GLU A 59 -0.67 7.95 1.51
N ILE A 60 -0.20 6.79 1.04
CA ILE A 60 1.19 6.34 1.11
C ILE A 60 1.67 5.97 -0.29
N VAL A 61 2.83 6.48 -0.70
CA VAL A 61 3.52 6.13 -1.94
C VAL A 61 4.95 5.74 -1.59
N THR A 62 5.37 4.53 -1.99
CA THR A 62 6.66 3.94 -1.61
C THR A 62 7.80 4.26 -2.59
N ILE A 63 7.50 4.93 -3.70
CA ILE A 63 8.50 5.36 -4.67
C ILE A 63 9.42 6.41 -4.01
N PRO A 64 10.75 6.20 -4.01
CA PRO A 64 11.68 7.15 -3.40
C PRO A 64 11.51 8.58 -3.94
N GLY A 65 11.48 9.55 -3.04
CA GLY A 65 11.31 10.97 -3.38
C GLY A 65 9.87 11.41 -3.66
N ALA A 66 8.88 10.51 -3.59
CA ALA A 66 7.47 10.91 -3.64
C ALA A 66 7.13 11.79 -2.43
N PRO A 67 6.49 12.96 -2.63
CA PRO A 67 6.06 13.81 -1.52
C PRO A 67 4.90 13.14 -0.76
N GLN A 68 4.82 13.40 0.55
CA GLN A 68 3.64 12.99 1.32
C GLN A 68 2.39 13.71 0.80
N SER A 69 1.29 12.97 0.65
CA SER A 69 0.00 13.55 0.27
C SER A 69 -0.45 14.60 1.30
N LYS A 70 -1.01 15.73 0.83
CA LYS A 70 -1.56 16.78 1.70
C LYS A 70 -2.65 16.24 2.62
N ALA A 71 -3.51 15.36 2.08
CA ALA A 71 -4.60 14.73 2.81
C ALA A 71 -4.07 13.82 3.92
N ALA A 72 -3.04 13.01 3.62
CA ALA A 72 -2.35 12.17 4.59
C ALA A 72 -1.76 13.00 5.74
N LYS A 73 -1.11 14.11 5.40
CA LYS A 73 -0.54 15.04 6.39
C LYS A 73 -1.60 15.70 7.26
N ALA A 74 -2.70 16.19 6.66
CA ALA A 74 -3.78 16.85 7.37
C ALA A 74 -4.49 15.91 8.37
N ALA A 75 -4.58 14.62 8.05
CA ALA A 75 -5.15 13.61 8.93
C ALA A 75 -4.19 13.06 9.99
N GLY A 76 -2.94 13.56 10.04
CA GLY A 76 -1.98 13.21 11.09
C GLY A 76 -1.09 12.00 10.78
N LEU A 77 -0.99 11.55 9.53
CA LEU A 77 -0.02 10.52 9.15
C LEU A 77 1.41 11.08 9.30
N PRO A 78 2.31 10.44 10.07
CA PRO A 78 3.67 10.93 10.24
C PRO A 78 4.49 10.81 8.94
N ALA A 79 5.48 11.68 8.78
CA ALA A 79 6.39 11.63 7.64
C ALA A 79 7.26 10.36 7.63
N ASP A 80 7.64 9.89 8.82
CA ASP A 80 8.32 8.61 9.00
C ASP A 80 7.31 7.52 9.31
N LEU A 81 6.87 6.83 8.25
CA LEU A 81 5.87 5.77 8.33
C LEU A 81 6.36 4.53 9.09
N SER A 82 7.67 4.31 9.20
CA SER A 82 8.23 3.15 9.90
C SER A 82 7.87 3.13 11.39
N LYS A 83 7.50 4.28 11.97
CA LYS A 83 7.08 4.43 13.36
C LYS A 83 5.66 3.97 13.63
N VAL A 84 4.84 3.81 12.59
CA VAL A 84 3.41 3.51 12.70
C VAL A 84 2.99 2.26 11.94
N LEU A 85 3.84 1.72 11.08
CA LEU A 85 3.57 0.48 10.36
C LEU A 85 4.07 -0.73 11.17
N TYR A 86 3.23 -1.76 11.24
CA TYR A 86 3.63 -3.05 11.81
C TYR A 86 4.76 -3.65 10.97
N PRO A 87 5.84 -4.23 11.54
CA PRO A 87 6.97 -4.74 10.78
C PRO A 87 6.64 -6.06 10.04
N MET A 88 6.00 -5.95 8.88
CA MET A 88 5.57 -7.11 8.08
C MET A 88 6.74 -7.84 7.43
N ASP A 89 6.83 -9.15 7.66
CA ASP A 89 7.62 -10.06 6.83
C ASP A 89 6.73 -10.62 5.71
N PHE A 90 6.82 -10.00 4.53
CA PHE A 90 6.01 -10.40 3.38
C PHE A 90 6.37 -11.79 2.83
N ALA A 91 7.63 -12.22 2.95
CA ALA A 91 8.05 -13.53 2.48
C ALA A 91 7.45 -14.63 3.37
N LYS A 92 7.55 -14.45 4.70
CA LYS A 92 6.93 -15.34 5.67
C LYS A 92 5.40 -15.33 5.53
N SER A 93 4.78 -14.16 5.40
CA SER A 93 3.33 -14.02 5.18
C SER A 93 2.86 -14.80 3.95
N ALA A 94 3.62 -14.75 2.85
CA ALA A 94 3.30 -15.52 1.65
C ALA A 94 3.45 -17.03 1.87
N GLN A 95 4.51 -17.48 2.55
CA GLN A 95 4.77 -18.90 2.85
C GLN A 95 3.72 -19.49 3.80
N GLU A 96 3.29 -18.74 4.81
CA GLU A 96 2.35 -19.20 5.84
C GLU A 96 0.88 -18.96 5.48
N ARG A 97 0.62 -18.38 4.30
CA ARG A 97 -0.73 -17.98 3.86
C ARG A 97 -1.75 -19.11 3.98
N GLU A 98 -1.42 -20.29 3.47
CA GLU A 98 -2.35 -21.42 3.44
C GLU A 98 -2.75 -21.87 4.86
N ALA A 99 -1.76 -22.08 5.73
CA ALA A 99 -2.00 -22.47 7.13
C ALA A 99 -2.80 -21.42 7.90
N THR A 100 -2.49 -20.13 7.66
CA THR A 100 -3.21 -19.00 8.27
C THR A 100 -4.69 -19.00 7.86
N LEU A 101 -4.96 -19.15 6.55
CA LEU A 101 -6.33 -19.19 6.03
C LEU A 101 -7.10 -20.42 6.51
N ALA A 102 -6.46 -21.59 6.53
CA ALA A 102 -7.07 -22.82 7.05
C ALA A 102 -7.45 -22.69 8.53
N THR A 103 -6.57 -22.08 9.34
CA THR A 103 -6.84 -21.80 10.75
C THR A 103 -8.02 -20.84 10.88
N TRP A 104 -8.00 -19.72 10.14
CA TRP A 104 -9.10 -18.75 10.16
C TRP A 104 -10.44 -19.39 9.79
N GLN A 105 -10.48 -20.20 8.74
CA GLN A 105 -11.71 -20.87 8.29
C GLN A 105 -12.24 -21.84 9.35
N LYS A 106 -11.35 -22.52 10.08
CA LYS A 106 -11.72 -23.47 11.14
C LYS A 106 -12.21 -22.77 12.41
N THR A 107 -11.64 -21.62 12.78
CA THR A 107 -11.87 -21.00 14.09
C THR A 107 -12.80 -19.80 14.07
N ILE A 108 -12.90 -19.11 12.94
CA ILE A 108 -13.65 -17.85 12.77
C ILE A 108 -14.65 -17.94 11.62
N GLY A 109 -14.26 -18.60 10.53
CA GLY A 109 -15.10 -18.77 9.34
C GLY A 109 -16.46 -19.40 9.71
N ARG A 110 -17.54 -18.72 9.35
CA ARG A 110 -18.92 -19.21 9.53
C ARG A 110 -19.31 -20.15 8.40
#